data_AF-A0A6H1ZYV9-F1
#
_entry.id   AF-A0A6H1ZYV9-F1
#
_cell.length_a   1.000
_cell.length_b   1.000
_cell.length_c   1.000
_cell.angle_alpha   90.00
_cell.angle_beta   90.00
_cell.angle_gamma   90.00
#
_symmetry.space_group_name_H-M   'P 1'
#
loop_
_entity.id
_entity.type
_entity.pdbx_description
1 polymer ?
#
loop_
_entity_poly.entity_id
_entity_poly.type
_entity_poly.pdbx_seq_one_letter_code
_entity_poly.pdbx_strand_id
1 'polypeptide(L)' 'MNNNKKLVMVRDMDADLWHKVQIAVLKAQVKTADWLEEAIREKLKKS' A
#
# COMPACT_ATOMS: atom_id res chain seq x y z
N MET A 1 2.59 -5.22 -22.75
CA MET A 1 2.04 -3.94 -22.22
C MET A 1 2.89 -3.53 -21.03
N ASN A 2 3.72 -2.50 -21.18
CA ASN A 2 4.56 -1.99 -20.09
C ASN A 2 3.68 -1.25 -19.08
N ASN A 3 3.26 -1.95 -18.03
CA ASN A 3 2.66 -1.32 -16.86
C ASN A 3 3.77 -0.63 -16.06
N ASN A 4 4.19 0.55 -16.53
CA ASN A 4 4.95 1.50 -15.72
C ASN A 4 4.03 1.99 -14.58
N LYS A 5 3.78 1.14 -13.58
CA LYS A 5 3.23 1.60 -12.29
C LYS A 5 4.30 2.52 -11.70
N LYS A 6 4.10 3.83 -11.88
CA LYS A 6 4.96 4.85 -11.29
C LYS A 6 4.88 4.68 -9.78
N LEU A 7 5.98 4.22 -9.17
CA LEU A 7 6.06 4.10 -7.71
C LEU A 7 5.91 5.50 -7.11
N VAL A 8 4.82 5.72 -6.38
CA VAL A 8 4.58 6.97 -5.65
C VAL A 8 5.03 6.76 -4.22
N MET A 9 6.00 7.56 -3.77
CA MET A 9 6.33 7.63 -2.34
C MET A 9 5.21 8.35 -1.60
N VAL A 10 4.55 7.64 -0.68
CA VAL A 10 3.60 8.25 0.26
C VAL A 10 4.41 8.82 1.42
N ARG A 11 4.39 10.15 1.58
CA ARG A 11 5.01 10.85 2.72
C ARG A 11 3.98 11.05 3.83
N ASP A 12 4.45 11.29 5.05
CA ASP A 12 3.62 11.45 6.27
C ASP A 12 2.73 10.24 6.60
N MET A 13 3.18 9.02 6.28
CA MET A 13 2.57 7.84 6.88
C MET A 13 3.00 7.75 8.35
N ASP A 14 2.03 7.57 9.23
CA ASP A 14 2.30 7.30 10.65
C ASP A 14 3.27 6.11 10.80
N ALA A 15 4.26 6.24 11.68
CA ALA A 15 5.33 5.25 11.81
C ALA A 15 4.84 3.92 12.38
N ASP A 16 3.86 3.93 13.30
CA ASP A 16 3.24 2.72 13.85
C ASP A 16 2.38 2.04 12.77
N LEU A 17 1.64 2.83 11.99
CA LEU A 17 0.91 2.32 10.83
C LEU A 17 1.87 1.66 9.81
N TRP A 18 2.98 2.32 9.46
CA TRP A 18 3.99 1.76 8.56
C TRP A 18 4.54 0.43 9.08
N HIS A 19 4.87 0.35 10.36
CA HIS A 19 5.39 -0.87 10.98
C HIS A 19 4.37 -2.02 10.92
N LYS A 20 3.09 -1.74 11.24
CA LYS A 20 2.01 -2.72 11.13
C LYS A 20 1.82 -3.23 9.71
N VAL A 21 1.90 -2.33 8.73
CA VAL A 21 1.83 -2.68 7.31
C VAL A 21 3.00 -3.58 6.90
N GLN A 22 4.23 -3.28 7.33
CA GLN A 22 5.37 -4.15 7.07
C GLN A 22 5.21 -5.55 7.65
N ILE A 23 4.71 -5.68 8.89
CA ILE A 23 4.44 -6.98 9.51
C ILE A 23 3.37 -7.75 8.73
N ALA A 24 2.28 -7.09 8.33
CA ALA A 24 1.20 -7.72 7.57
C ALA A 24 1.69 -8.23 6.20
N VAL A 25 2.49 -7.44 5.50
CA VAL A 25 3.14 -7.78 4.23
C VAL A 25 4.04 -9.00 4.37
N LEU A 26 4.91 -9.02 5.39
CA LEU A 26 5.79 -10.15 5.66
C LEU A 26 5.03 -11.44 5.95
N LYS A 27 3.88 -11.35 6.65
CA LYS A 27 3.03 -12.51 6.95
C LYS A 27 2.21 -12.99 5.75
N ALA A 28 1.71 -12.07 4.93
CA ALA A 28 0.82 -12.39 3.81
C ALA A 28 1.56 -12.72 2.50
N GLN A 29 2.88 -12.53 2.44
CA GLN A 29 3.69 -12.58 1.21
C GLN A 29 3.20 -11.61 0.11
N VAL A 30 2.45 -10.57 0.46
CA VAL A 30 1.93 -9.56 -0.47
C VAL A 30 2.87 -8.36 -0.49
N LYS A 31 3.15 -7.78 -1.67
CA LYS A 31 3.98 -6.57 -1.76
C LYS A 31 3.24 -5.38 -1.13
N THR A 32 3.92 -4.61 -0.27
CA THR A 32 3.36 -3.41 0.40
C THR A 32 2.64 -2.47 -0.56
N ALA A 33 3.19 -2.28 -1.76
CA ALA A 33 2.61 -1.40 -2.77
C ALA A 33 1.23 -1.87 -3.26
N ASP A 34 1.03 -3.18 -3.44
CA ASP A 34 -0.24 -3.73 -3.93
C ASP A 34 -1.33 -3.61 -2.85
N TRP A 35 -0.98 -3.91 -1.59
CA TRP A 35 -1.89 -3.74 -0.46
C TRP A 35 -2.31 -2.27 -0.27
N LEU A 36 -1.36 -1.34 -0.40
CA LEU A 36 -1.64 0.09 -0.27
C LEU A 36 -2.54 0.60 -1.40
N GLU A 37 -2.26 0.16 -2.64
CA GLU A 37 -3.07 0.52 -3.82
C GLU A 37 -4.51 0.02 -3.67
N GLU A 38 -4.71 -1.20 -3.16
CA GLU A 38 -6.03 -1.76 -2.89
C GLU A 38 -6.78 -0.98 -1.81
N ALA A 39 -6.12 -0.67 -0.68
CA ALA A 39 -6.71 0.12 0.40
C ALA A 39 -7.15 1.52 -0.07
N ILE A 40 -6.32 2.21 -0.88
CA ILE A 40 -6.67 3.50 -1.48
C ILE A 40 -7.86 3.35 -2.43
N ARG A 41 -7.85 2.32 -3.29
CA ARG A 41 -8.91 2.05 -4.26
C ARG A 41 -10.26 1.79 -3.56
N GLU A 42 -10.27 1.02 -2.47
CA GLU A 42 -11.47 0.79 -1.67
C GLU A 42 -12.00 2.08 -1.04
N LYS A 43 -11.10 2.91 -0.50
CA LYS A 43 -11.48 4.21 0.09
C LYS A 43 -12.10 5.15 -0.95
N LEU A 44 -11.54 5.21 -2.15
CA LEU A 44 -12.06 6.03 -3.25
C LEU A 44 -13.39 5.52 -3.81
N LYS A 45 -13.62 4.21 -3.83
CA LYS A 45 -14.91 3.63 -4.26
C LYS A 45 -16.07 3.88 -3.29
N LYS A 46 -15.76 4.13 -2.01
CA LYS A 46 -16.75 4.43 -0.96
C LYS A 46 -17.14 5.91 -0.90
N SER A 47 -16.49 6.76 -1.69
CA SER A 47 -16.71 8.22 -1.74
C SER A 47 -17.42 8.62 -3.01
#